data_AF-A0A9N8ESZ9-F1
#
_entry.id   AF-A0A9N8ESZ9-F1
#
_cell.length_a   1.000
_cell.length_b   1.000
_cell.length_c   1.000
_cell.angle_alpha   90.00
_cell.angle_beta   90.00
_cell.angle_gamma   90.00
#
_symmetry.space_group_name_H-M   'P 1'
#
loop_
_entity.id
_entity.type
_entity.pdbx_description
1 polymer ?
#
loop_
_entity_poly.entity_id
_entity_poly.type
_entity_poly.pdbx_seq_one_letter_code
_entity_poly.pdbx_strand_id
1 'polypeptide(L)'
;MTSETTAKAKAEQKGPMLGTVWWVLTILVFSLTVGLDKAYNALHLVFGLRALVAMLGYLIMQVGLWQAEFKWDEEGSAAYLDAAKKDKGLTPEELEAMDMGDDVVIPDDQKQAAFPTPWGFLIGWWVWGLSYIFPIDGTASIKPTPYGIIACVVCIYVSFVASVPMADAVMHRDPKKKMMLSLQFLMGWITLGVMSSLDAGEQLGSFSNGSVWVLCMMGPFTIILSQKILFASRKMGTLWEDSGKPNFHPIVYNMGGPLFVWGWFMFFLGVCAIPTLVSMDDDIYAQPDSGPKILPLFLNWRTLFAFAGGCAMVPVVRFLDYSHDEDGPWCGANSEGKVFSKWWLGTDGTYFGLFLESPWPFVIAWCVFGFSSFWTFDNRIDPDTWAILMLVNCFLQAVDAGILIQQNLYAGNMKGKTMFSVPFVILFLLLAINIGQHWGWRALALSLPGAVLIVLGQKTVFGARKRGDYTMQNDGKANPYDKVFVYTWGEVFFMIGWISISWGASMP
;
A
#
# COMPACT_ATOMS: atom_id res chain seq x y z
N MET A 1 2.84 39.12 15.97
CA MET A 1 3.57 38.76 14.74
C MET A 1 3.75 37.24 14.55
N THR A 2 3.11 36.39 15.36
CA THR A 2 3.36 34.93 15.43
C THR A 2 2.14 34.06 15.07
N SER A 3 1.00 34.63 14.65
CA SER A 3 -0.16 33.87 14.19
C SER A 3 -0.44 34.04 12.69
N GLU A 4 -0.28 35.27 12.15
CA GLU A 4 -0.44 35.55 10.72
C GLU A 4 0.67 34.93 9.84
N THR A 5 1.90 34.87 10.35
CA THR A 5 3.04 34.31 9.62
C THR A 5 2.94 32.78 9.51
N THR A 6 2.41 32.13 10.55
CA THR A 6 2.16 30.68 10.63
C THR A 6 0.94 30.29 9.79
N ALA A 7 -0.10 31.13 9.75
CA ALA A 7 -1.25 30.95 8.86
C ALA A 7 -0.87 31.13 7.38
N LYS A 8 0.00 32.08 7.04
CA LYS A 8 0.57 32.24 5.68
C LYS A 8 1.48 31.07 5.28
N ALA A 9 2.27 30.53 6.21
CA ALA A 9 3.14 29.39 5.93
C ALA A 9 2.35 28.09 5.71
N LYS A 10 1.25 27.85 6.45
CA LYS A 10 0.33 26.72 6.20
C LYS A 10 -0.39 26.84 4.85
N ALA A 11 -0.71 28.06 4.40
CA ALA A 11 -1.42 28.29 3.13
C ALA A 11 -0.62 27.97 1.85
N GLU A 12 0.70 27.72 1.94
CA GLU A 12 1.54 27.38 0.78
C GLU A 12 1.97 25.90 0.75
N GLN A 13 1.64 25.10 1.77
CA GLN A 13 2.11 23.73 1.87
C GLN A 13 1.27 22.81 0.98
N LYS A 14 1.76 22.49 -0.22
CA LYS A 14 1.14 21.47 -1.08
C LYS A 14 1.32 20.08 -0.50
N GLY A 15 0.27 19.26 -0.58
CA GLY A 15 0.33 17.89 -0.12
C GLY A 15 1.24 17.00 -1.00
N PRO A 16 1.78 15.88 -0.47
CA PRO A 16 2.74 15.07 -1.20
C PRO A 16 2.10 14.25 -2.35
N MET A 17 2.45 14.55 -3.61
CA MET A 17 1.87 13.88 -4.79
C MET A 17 2.72 12.74 -5.39
N LEU A 18 4.00 12.65 -5.04
CA LEU A 18 4.97 11.76 -5.70
C LEU A 18 4.51 10.31 -5.80
N GLY A 19 4.03 9.74 -4.68
CA GLY A 19 3.61 8.34 -4.67
C GLY A 19 2.33 8.08 -5.49
N THR A 20 1.38 9.01 -5.50
CA THR A 20 0.15 8.86 -6.31
C THR A 20 0.47 8.97 -7.80
N VAL A 21 1.30 9.94 -8.19
CA VAL A 21 1.75 10.09 -9.59
C VAL A 21 2.49 8.85 -10.05
N TRP A 22 3.37 8.31 -9.21
CA TRP A 22 4.07 7.07 -9.51
C TRP A 22 3.12 5.88 -9.66
N TRP A 23 2.16 5.71 -8.76
CA TRP A 23 1.16 4.65 -8.87
C TRP A 23 0.37 4.74 -10.19
N VAL A 24 -0.11 5.92 -10.57
CA VAL A 24 -0.80 6.13 -11.87
C VAL A 24 0.12 5.76 -13.03
N LEU A 25 1.38 6.19 -12.99
CA LEU A 25 2.36 5.82 -14.00
C LEU A 25 2.56 4.30 -14.07
N THR A 26 2.55 3.60 -12.93
CA THR A 26 2.69 2.14 -12.94
C THR A 26 1.51 1.45 -13.63
N ILE A 27 0.28 1.90 -13.38
CA ILE A 27 -0.90 1.37 -14.08
C ILE A 27 -0.82 1.67 -15.57
N LEU A 28 -0.44 2.89 -15.97
CA LEU A 28 -0.34 3.26 -17.37
C LEU A 28 0.70 2.43 -18.12
N VAL A 29 1.92 2.31 -17.57
CA VAL A 29 2.99 1.53 -18.19
C VAL A 29 2.63 0.05 -18.27
N PHE A 30 2.07 -0.52 -17.20
CA PHE A 30 1.59 -1.90 -17.22
C PHE A 30 0.50 -2.08 -18.29
N SER A 31 -0.50 -1.21 -18.33
CA SER A 31 -1.61 -1.28 -19.31
C SER A 31 -1.12 -1.17 -20.76
N LEU A 32 -0.17 -0.27 -21.03
CA LEU A 32 0.40 -0.10 -22.38
C LEU A 32 1.24 -1.30 -22.80
N THR A 33 2.04 -1.85 -21.88
CA THR A 33 2.93 -2.98 -22.19
C THR A 33 2.13 -4.28 -22.33
N VAL A 34 1.11 -4.45 -21.49
CA VAL A 34 0.41 -5.71 -21.33
C VAL A 34 -0.91 -5.75 -22.11
N GLY A 35 -1.64 -4.65 -22.18
CA GLY A 35 -2.91 -4.55 -22.92
C GLY A 35 -2.73 -4.36 -24.43
N LEU A 36 -1.53 -4.05 -24.92
CA LEU A 36 -1.23 -3.92 -26.35
C LEU A 36 -0.46 -5.13 -26.92
N ASP A 37 0.02 -6.03 -26.06
CA ASP A 37 0.77 -7.21 -26.47
C ASP A 37 -0.21 -8.30 -26.91
N LYS A 38 -0.18 -8.66 -28.20
CA LYS A 38 -1.05 -9.70 -28.75
C LYS A 38 -0.54 -11.12 -28.48
N ALA A 39 0.65 -11.27 -27.89
CA ALA A 39 1.28 -12.57 -27.67
C ALA A 39 0.63 -13.36 -26.51
N TYR A 40 -0.06 -12.70 -25.59
CA TYR A 40 -0.77 -13.31 -24.46
C TYR A 40 -1.89 -12.40 -23.99
N ASN A 41 -2.90 -12.98 -23.33
CA ASN A 41 -4.05 -12.25 -22.78
C ASN A 41 -4.32 -12.61 -21.30
N ALA A 42 -3.44 -13.39 -20.68
CA ALA A 42 -3.48 -13.72 -19.26
C ALA A 42 -2.06 -13.90 -18.68
N LEU A 43 -1.93 -13.66 -17.38
CA LEU A 43 -0.81 -14.09 -16.56
C LEU A 43 -1.29 -15.20 -15.64
N HIS A 44 -0.79 -16.42 -15.83
CA HIS A 44 -1.14 -17.55 -14.97
C HIS A 44 -0.16 -17.63 -13.80
N LEU A 45 -0.62 -17.24 -12.61
CA LEU A 45 0.14 -17.49 -11.39
C LEU A 45 0.09 -18.99 -11.08
N VAL A 46 1.23 -19.66 -11.13
CA VAL A 46 1.32 -21.10 -10.89
C VAL A 46 1.53 -21.37 -9.40
N PHE A 47 0.59 -22.08 -8.78
CA PHE A 47 0.72 -22.55 -7.40
C PHE A 47 1.66 -23.76 -7.34
N GLY A 48 2.94 -23.47 -7.19
CA GLY A 48 4.00 -24.45 -6.95
C GLY A 48 5.01 -23.97 -5.90
N LEU A 49 6.10 -24.73 -5.70
CA LEU A 49 7.09 -24.41 -4.67
C LEU A 49 7.70 -23.02 -4.85
N ARG A 50 7.97 -22.58 -6.08
CA ARG A 50 8.48 -21.22 -6.37
C ARG A 50 7.56 -20.14 -5.79
N ALA A 51 6.28 -20.14 -6.18
CA ALA A 51 5.31 -19.14 -5.73
C ALA A 51 5.06 -19.21 -4.21
N LEU A 52 4.98 -20.41 -3.64
CA LEU A 52 4.78 -20.59 -2.19
C LEU A 52 5.97 -20.06 -1.37
N VAL A 53 7.19 -20.40 -1.79
CA VAL A 53 8.43 -19.97 -1.12
C VAL A 53 8.62 -18.47 -1.28
N ALA A 54 8.37 -17.90 -2.47
CA ALA A 54 8.40 -16.45 -2.68
C ALA A 54 7.38 -15.73 -1.80
N MET A 55 6.13 -16.20 -1.75
CA MET A 55 5.09 -15.60 -0.90
C MET A 55 5.45 -15.68 0.59
N LEU A 56 5.95 -16.83 1.06
CA LEU A 56 6.40 -17.00 2.43
C LEU A 56 7.57 -16.06 2.76
N GLY A 57 8.54 -15.95 1.85
CA GLY A 57 9.66 -15.02 1.99
C GLY A 57 9.20 -13.56 2.10
N TYR A 58 8.28 -13.14 1.23
CA TYR A 58 7.66 -11.82 1.29
C TYR A 58 6.96 -11.57 2.63
N LEU A 59 6.13 -12.50 3.12
CA LEU A 59 5.40 -12.33 4.38
C LEU A 59 6.36 -12.21 5.59
N ILE A 60 7.36 -13.09 5.67
CA ILE A 60 8.37 -13.04 6.75
C ILE A 60 9.13 -11.71 6.72
N MET A 61 9.55 -11.30 5.52
CA MET A 61 10.29 -10.07 5.31
C MET A 61 9.46 -8.83 5.63
N GLN A 62 8.18 -8.80 5.21
CA GLN A 62 7.25 -7.72 5.51
C GLN A 62 7.08 -7.56 7.02
N VAL A 63 6.77 -8.65 7.73
CA VAL A 63 6.59 -8.63 9.20
C VAL A 63 7.87 -8.19 9.89
N GLY A 64 9.01 -8.73 9.48
CA GLY A 64 10.31 -8.39 10.07
C GLY A 64 10.69 -6.93 9.89
N LEU A 65 10.50 -6.37 8.69
CA LEU A 65 10.77 -4.96 8.42
C LEU A 65 9.79 -4.06 9.19
N TRP A 66 8.48 -4.33 9.08
CA TRP A 66 7.45 -3.50 9.71
C TRP A 66 7.65 -3.44 11.22
N GLN A 67 7.99 -4.57 11.85
CA GLN A 67 8.25 -4.62 13.28
C GLN A 67 9.51 -3.83 13.69
N ALA A 68 10.61 -3.97 12.96
CA ALA A 68 11.85 -3.26 13.27
C ALA A 68 11.67 -1.74 13.11
N GLU A 69 10.98 -1.32 12.05
CA GLU A 69 10.76 0.09 11.79
C GLU A 69 9.74 0.73 12.74
N PHE A 70 8.67 0.00 13.07
CA PHE A 70 7.73 0.42 14.12
C PHE A 70 8.45 0.58 15.47
N LYS A 71 9.29 -0.38 15.83
CA LYS A 71 10.06 -0.32 17.09
C LYS A 71 10.97 0.90 17.13
N TRP A 72 11.66 1.20 16.03
CA TRP A 72 12.51 2.38 15.95
C TRP A 72 11.72 3.68 16.08
N ASP A 73 10.59 3.79 15.39
CA ASP A 73 9.74 4.97 15.47
C ASP A 73 9.22 5.21 16.89
N GLU A 74 8.79 4.16 17.59
CA GLU A 74 8.18 4.32 18.91
C GLU A 74 9.20 4.37 20.04
N GLU A 75 10.12 3.41 20.12
CA GLU A 75 11.12 3.36 21.19
C GLU A 75 12.22 4.41 20.98
N GLY A 76 12.60 4.67 19.73
CA GLY A 76 13.62 5.68 19.41
C GLY A 76 13.15 7.09 19.68
N SER A 77 11.91 7.43 19.30
CA SER A 77 11.35 8.75 19.60
C SER A 77 11.03 8.92 21.09
N ALA A 78 10.58 7.86 21.78
CA ALA A 78 10.40 7.89 23.23
C ALA A 78 11.72 8.12 23.97
N ALA A 79 12.78 7.42 23.59
CA ALA A 79 14.10 7.60 24.18
C ALA A 79 14.64 9.03 23.96
N TYR A 80 14.35 9.64 22.81
CA TYR A 80 14.65 11.05 22.57
C TYR A 80 13.88 11.98 23.53
N LEU A 81 12.57 11.79 23.67
CA LEU A 81 11.74 12.61 24.56
C LEU A 81 12.13 12.45 26.03
N ASP A 82 12.47 11.24 26.45
CA ASP A 82 12.96 10.96 27.80
C ASP A 82 14.31 11.66 28.06
N ALA A 83 15.24 11.62 27.10
CA ALA A 83 16.50 12.34 27.17
C ALA A 83 16.29 13.88 27.21
N ALA A 84 15.28 14.38 26.49
CA ALA A 84 14.86 15.78 26.50
C ALA A 84 13.98 16.17 27.70
N LYS A 85 13.64 15.20 28.57
CA LYS A 85 12.72 15.35 29.72
C LYS A 85 11.36 15.93 29.34
N LYS A 86 10.79 15.45 28.24
CA LYS A 86 9.48 15.86 27.72
C LYS A 86 8.46 14.72 27.84
N ASP A 87 7.20 15.08 27.99
CA ASP A 87 6.10 14.12 28.04
C ASP A 87 5.70 13.68 26.64
N LYS A 88 5.62 12.36 26.42
CA LYS A 88 5.17 11.75 25.16
C LYS A 88 3.65 11.81 24.95
N GLY A 89 2.89 12.12 26.01
CA GLY A 89 1.44 12.32 25.95
C GLY A 89 1.02 13.63 25.29
N LEU A 90 1.97 14.50 24.95
CA LEU A 90 1.74 15.75 24.23
C LEU A 90 1.34 15.50 22.78
N THR A 91 0.61 16.45 22.20
CA THR A 91 0.26 16.44 20.78
C THR A 91 1.48 16.75 19.90
N PRO A 92 1.48 16.30 18.62
CA PRO A 92 2.46 16.68 17.61
C PRO A 92 2.79 18.19 17.60
N GLU A 93 1.77 19.04 17.61
CA GLU A 93 1.91 20.49 17.54
C GLU A 93 2.53 21.10 18.81
N GLU A 94 2.18 20.56 19.98
CA GLU A 94 2.76 21.00 21.25
C GLU A 94 4.25 20.67 21.30
N LEU A 95 4.65 19.46 20.86
CA LEU A 95 6.06 19.05 20.82
C LEU A 95 6.88 19.89 19.84
N GLU A 96 6.32 20.21 18.67
CA GLU A 96 7.00 21.04 17.67
C GLU A 96 7.25 22.48 18.16
N ALA A 97 6.32 23.04 18.94
CA ALA A 97 6.45 24.38 19.52
C ALA A 97 7.41 24.45 20.71
N MET A 98 7.83 23.30 21.26
CA MET A 98 8.69 23.24 22.45
C MET A 98 10.17 23.36 22.10
N ASP A 99 10.88 24.11 22.95
CA ASP A 99 12.34 24.02 22.98
C ASP A 99 12.77 22.67 23.57
N MET A 100 13.46 21.89 22.74
CA MET A 100 13.98 20.56 23.08
C MET A 100 15.38 20.62 23.72
N GLY A 101 16.02 21.79 23.72
CA GLY A 101 17.43 21.95 24.08
C GLY A 101 18.37 21.65 22.92
N ASP A 102 19.56 22.25 22.96
CA ASP A 102 20.50 22.26 21.83
C ASP A 102 21.21 20.92 21.59
N ASP A 103 21.31 20.05 22.61
CA ASP A 103 22.10 18.80 22.56
C ASP A 103 21.40 17.61 23.26
N VAL A 104 20.27 17.15 22.72
CA VAL A 104 19.63 15.92 23.19
C VAL A 104 20.41 14.71 22.64
N VAL A 105 21.01 13.93 23.54
CA VAL A 105 21.76 12.72 23.19
C VAL A 105 21.08 11.50 23.80
N ILE A 106 20.62 10.60 22.93
CA ILE A 106 20.09 9.29 23.35
C ILE A 106 21.28 8.40 23.74
N PRO A 107 21.26 7.74 24.91
CA PRO A 107 22.25 6.73 25.29
C PRO A 107 22.34 5.58 24.27
N ASP A 108 23.55 5.07 24.01
CA ASP A 108 23.76 4.08 22.94
C ASP A 108 23.10 2.72 23.21
N ASP A 109 22.98 2.32 24.47
CA ASP A 109 22.23 1.13 24.89
C ASP A 109 20.74 1.25 24.53
N GLN A 110 20.15 2.43 24.73
CA GLN A 110 18.77 2.71 24.36
C GLN A 110 18.58 2.77 22.84
N LYS A 111 19.53 3.35 22.09
CA LYS A 111 19.50 3.32 20.62
C LYS A 111 19.53 1.89 20.08
N GLN A 112 20.45 1.06 20.57
CA GLN A 112 20.58 -0.34 20.12
C GLN A 112 19.36 -1.16 20.50
N ALA A 113 18.75 -0.91 21.66
CA ALA A 113 17.51 -1.55 22.04
C ALA A 113 16.35 -1.14 21.11
N ALA A 114 16.25 0.14 20.77
CA ALA A 114 15.20 0.71 19.93
C ALA A 114 15.33 0.32 18.44
N PHE A 115 16.55 0.11 17.93
CA PHE A 115 16.78 -0.30 16.54
C PHE A 115 17.56 -1.61 16.41
N PRO A 116 16.93 -2.75 16.77
CA PRO A 116 17.57 -4.05 16.65
C PRO A 116 17.72 -4.47 15.17
N THR A 117 18.68 -5.36 14.92
CA THR A 117 18.84 -5.95 13.59
C THR A 117 17.53 -6.64 13.14
N PRO A 118 17.02 -6.35 11.94
CA PRO A 118 15.76 -6.89 11.45
C PRO A 118 15.93 -8.33 10.94
N TRP A 119 16.09 -9.30 11.84
CA TRP A 119 16.31 -10.72 11.48
C TRP A 119 15.20 -11.29 10.59
N GLY A 120 13.94 -10.93 10.82
CA GLY A 120 12.84 -11.33 9.95
C GLY A 120 13.00 -10.83 8.52
N PHE A 121 13.49 -9.59 8.35
CA PHE A 121 13.78 -9.05 7.02
C PHE A 121 14.89 -9.84 6.30
N LEU A 122 15.98 -10.16 7.02
CA LEU A 122 17.06 -11.01 6.50
C LEU A 122 16.57 -12.39 6.07
N ILE A 123 15.88 -13.09 6.97
CA ILE A 123 15.40 -14.46 6.72
C ILE A 123 14.41 -14.47 5.56
N GLY A 124 13.49 -13.50 5.51
CA GLY A 124 12.50 -13.45 4.45
C GLY A 124 13.12 -13.21 3.06
N TRP A 125 14.19 -12.42 2.97
CA TRP A 125 14.98 -12.31 1.72
C TRP A 125 15.67 -13.61 1.33
N TRP A 126 16.21 -14.36 2.28
CA TRP A 126 16.84 -15.65 1.98
C TRP A 126 15.81 -16.65 1.50
N VAL A 127 14.65 -16.71 2.16
CA VAL A 127 13.51 -17.53 1.75
C VAL A 127 13.03 -17.11 0.36
N TRP A 128 12.90 -15.82 0.06
CA TRP A 128 12.60 -15.35 -1.29
C TRP A 128 13.66 -15.83 -2.30
N GLY A 129 14.95 -15.68 -1.97
CA GLY A 129 16.06 -16.15 -2.80
C GLY A 129 15.98 -17.64 -3.13
N LEU A 130 15.55 -18.48 -2.16
CA LEU A 130 15.34 -19.91 -2.39
C LEU A 130 14.25 -20.21 -3.43
N SER A 131 13.32 -19.28 -3.70
CA SER A 131 12.30 -19.48 -4.73
C SER A 131 12.91 -19.66 -6.14
N TYR A 132 14.05 -19.02 -6.44
CA TYR A 132 14.74 -19.12 -7.74
C TYR A 132 15.37 -20.49 -7.98
N ILE A 133 15.45 -21.36 -6.97
CA ILE A 133 15.92 -22.74 -7.12
C ILE A 133 14.86 -23.60 -7.80
N PHE A 134 13.59 -23.19 -7.68
CA PHE A 134 12.44 -23.89 -8.23
C PHE A 134 12.02 -23.29 -9.58
N PRO A 135 11.57 -24.14 -10.51
CA PRO A 135 11.07 -23.70 -11.80
C PRO A 135 9.71 -22.99 -11.68
N ILE A 136 9.43 -22.11 -12.64
CA ILE A 136 8.18 -21.36 -12.77
C ILE A 136 7.00 -22.23 -13.17
N ASP A 137 7.27 -23.41 -13.74
CA ASP A 137 6.26 -24.42 -14.09
C ASP A 137 5.55 -25.02 -12.88
N GLY A 138 5.99 -24.69 -11.66
CA GLY A 138 5.39 -25.09 -10.40
C GLY A 138 5.79 -26.49 -9.91
N THR A 139 6.67 -27.20 -10.62
CA THR A 139 7.19 -28.49 -10.17
C THR A 139 8.09 -28.34 -8.95
N ALA A 140 8.22 -29.42 -8.18
CA ALA A 140 9.12 -29.47 -7.03
C ALA A 140 10.58 -29.78 -7.40
N SER A 141 10.90 -29.85 -8.70
CA SER A 141 12.24 -30.21 -9.16
C SER A 141 13.23 -29.06 -8.93
N ILE A 142 14.42 -29.36 -8.41
CA ILE A 142 15.48 -28.36 -8.26
C ILE A 142 16.14 -28.18 -9.63
N LYS A 143 15.88 -27.04 -10.28
CA LYS A 143 16.38 -26.70 -11.62
C LYS A 143 16.66 -25.19 -11.74
N PRO A 144 17.63 -24.67 -10.98
CA PRO A 144 17.97 -23.25 -11.08
C PRO A 144 18.61 -22.93 -12.43
N THR A 145 18.25 -21.79 -13.01
CA THR A 145 19.00 -21.19 -14.14
C THR A 145 20.24 -20.47 -13.60
N PRO A 146 21.24 -20.16 -14.45
CA PRO A 146 22.36 -19.30 -14.05
C PRO A 146 21.88 -17.94 -13.52
N TYR A 147 20.86 -17.35 -14.14
CA TYR A 147 20.30 -16.07 -13.70
C TYR A 147 19.57 -16.17 -12.36
N GLY A 148 18.84 -17.26 -12.13
CA GLY A 148 18.18 -17.54 -10.85
C GLY A 148 19.17 -17.73 -9.70
N ILE A 149 20.32 -18.36 -9.95
CA ILE A 149 21.41 -18.47 -8.96
C ILE A 149 21.93 -17.07 -8.60
N ILE A 150 22.20 -16.22 -9.60
CA ILE A 150 22.66 -14.85 -9.36
C ILE A 150 21.60 -14.05 -8.59
N ALA A 151 20.32 -14.15 -8.97
CA ALA A 151 19.22 -13.50 -8.26
C ALA A 151 19.16 -13.92 -6.78
N CYS A 152 19.31 -15.22 -6.49
CA CYS A 152 19.38 -15.73 -5.12
C CYS A 152 20.56 -15.14 -4.33
N VAL A 153 21.75 -15.08 -4.91
CA VAL A 153 22.93 -14.45 -4.28
C VAL A 153 22.69 -12.96 -4.03
N VAL A 154 22.07 -12.27 -4.98
CA VAL A 154 21.72 -10.85 -4.85
C VAL A 154 20.71 -10.64 -3.73
N CYS A 155 19.71 -11.51 -3.56
CA CYS A 155 18.79 -11.45 -2.41
C CYS A 155 19.55 -11.51 -1.08
N ILE A 156 20.50 -12.43 -0.93
CA ILE A 156 21.33 -12.55 0.28
C ILE A 156 22.15 -11.28 0.49
N TYR A 157 22.83 -10.80 -0.56
CA TYR A 157 23.64 -9.58 -0.51
C TYR A 157 22.83 -8.34 -0.11
N VAL A 158 21.70 -8.10 -0.79
CA VAL A 158 20.79 -6.97 -0.55
C VAL A 158 20.26 -7.02 0.87
N SER A 159 19.87 -8.20 1.36
CA SER A 159 19.40 -8.39 2.72
C SER A 159 20.44 -7.99 3.76
N PHE A 160 21.71 -8.39 3.55
CA PHE A 160 22.79 -8.06 4.47
C PHE A 160 23.05 -6.55 4.49
N VAL A 161 23.23 -5.95 3.30
CA VAL A 161 23.51 -4.51 3.15
C VAL A 161 22.42 -3.66 3.79
N ALA A 162 21.15 -3.99 3.56
CA ALA A 162 20.01 -3.21 4.06
C ALA A 162 19.73 -3.41 5.55
N SER A 163 20.25 -4.47 6.17
CA SER A 163 19.93 -4.79 7.57
C SER A 163 21.04 -4.39 8.53
N VAL A 164 22.27 -4.86 8.30
CA VAL A 164 23.33 -4.77 9.32
C VAL A 164 24.11 -3.46 9.23
N PRO A 165 24.86 -3.18 8.14
CA PRO A 165 25.63 -1.95 8.05
C PRO A 165 24.73 -0.72 7.84
N MET A 166 23.53 -0.87 7.28
CA MET A 166 22.58 0.23 7.12
C MET A 166 22.00 0.65 8.48
N ALA A 167 21.59 -0.30 9.32
CA ALA A 167 21.06 0.03 10.64
C ALA A 167 22.09 0.81 11.46
N ASP A 168 23.34 0.34 11.44
CA ASP A 168 24.46 1.03 12.07
C ASP A 168 24.66 2.47 11.55
N ALA A 169 24.58 2.67 10.23
CA ALA A 169 24.70 4.00 9.62
C ALA A 169 23.57 4.96 10.04
N VAL A 170 22.34 4.44 10.18
CA VAL A 170 21.17 5.23 10.62
C VAL A 170 21.24 5.58 12.10
N MET A 171 21.59 4.63 12.98
CA MET A 171 21.71 4.90 14.43
C MET A 171 22.78 5.95 14.73
N HIS A 172 23.93 5.84 14.08
CA HIS A 172 25.07 6.73 14.31
C HIS A 172 25.05 7.99 13.44
N ARG A 173 24.04 8.14 12.56
CA ARG A 173 23.89 9.27 11.65
C ARG A 173 25.15 9.48 10.80
N ASP A 174 25.63 8.44 10.14
CA ASP A 174 26.75 8.50 9.19
C ASP A 174 26.22 8.63 7.75
N PRO A 175 26.05 9.87 7.23
CA PRO A 175 25.45 10.09 5.92
C PRO A 175 26.31 9.55 4.77
N LYS A 176 27.65 9.52 4.93
CA LYS A 176 28.56 9.00 3.89
C LYS A 176 28.42 7.50 3.77
N LYS A 177 28.45 6.79 4.91
CA LYS A 177 28.24 5.34 4.94
C LYS A 177 26.84 4.98 4.43
N LYS A 178 25.80 5.70 4.88
CA LYS A 178 24.42 5.49 4.41
C LYS A 178 24.28 5.70 2.90
N MET A 179 24.88 6.74 2.34
CA MET A 179 24.83 7.01 0.89
C MET A 179 25.42 5.85 0.09
N MET A 180 26.59 5.35 0.49
CA MET A 180 27.25 4.21 -0.17
C MET A 180 26.42 2.93 -0.08
N LEU A 181 25.86 2.63 1.08
CA LEU A 181 25.01 1.46 1.29
C LEU A 181 23.67 1.58 0.53
N SER A 182 23.10 2.77 0.46
CA SER A 182 21.88 3.06 -0.32
C SER A 182 22.13 2.85 -1.82
N LEU A 183 23.30 3.25 -2.33
CA LEU A 183 23.68 3.00 -3.72
C LEU A 183 23.87 1.50 -3.99
N GLN A 184 24.52 0.77 -3.09
CA GLN A 184 24.65 -0.69 -3.18
C GLN A 184 23.28 -1.38 -3.16
N PHE A 185 22.37 -0.92 -2.30
CA PHE A 185 20.99 -1.42 -2.23
C PHE A 185 20.22 -1.16 -3.53
N LEU A 186 20.31 0.05 -4.09
CA LEU A 186 19.73 0.40 -5.38
C LEU A 186 20.26 -0.50 -6.52
N MET A 187 21.58 -0.65 -6.61
CA MET A 187 22.21 -1.50 -7.61
C MET A 187 21.84 -2.97 -7.43
N GLY A 188 21.69 -3.43 -6.19
CA GLY A 188 21.21 -4.77 -5.88
C GLY A 188 19.78 -4.98 -6.37
N TRP A 189 18.87 -4.02 -6.16
CA TRP A 189 17.51 -4.08 -6.69
C TRP A 189 17.44 -4.08 -8.22
N ILE A 190 18.22 -3.23 -8.89
CA ILE A 190 18.30 -3.21 -10.36
C ILE A 190 18.81 -4.56 -10.87
N THR A 191 19.89 -5.07 -10.26
CA THR A 191 20.46 -6.38 -10.62
C THR A 191 19.45 -7.49 -10.40
N LEU A 192 18.74 -7.48 -9.27
CA LEU A 192 17.71 -8.46 -8.95
C LEU A 192 16.58 -8.43 -9.98
N GLY A 193 16.09 -7.25 -10.36
CA GLY A 193 15.05 -7.10 -11.39
C GLY A 193 15.50 -7.69 -12.73
N VAL A 194 16.69 -7.32 -13.20
CA VAL A 194 17.26 -7.82 -14.47
C VAL A 194 17.47 -9.34 -14.42
N MET A 195 18.09 -9.87 -13.36
CA MET A 195 18.33 -11.31 -13.24
C MET A 195 17.02 -12.10 -13.12
N SER A 196 16.01 -11.54 -12.47
CA SER A 196 14.67 -12.15 -12.38
C SER A 196 13.99 -12.22 -13.75
N SER A 197 14.09 -11.16 -14.56
CA SER A 197 13.56 -11.15 -15.92
C SER A 197 14.27 -12.16 -16.81
N LEU A 198 15.60 -12.26 -16.70
CA LEU A 198 16.38 -13.22 -17.47
C LEU A 198 16.11 -14.66 -17.04
N ASP A 199 15.99 -14.93 -15.74
CA ASP A 199 15.60 -16.24 -15.20
C ASP A 199 14.24 -16.68 -15.73
N ALA A 200 13.22 -15.81 -15.62
CA ALA A 200 11.89 -16.10 -16.15
C ALA A 200 11.90 -16.28 -17.67
N GLY A 201 12.63 -15.42 -18.40
CA GLY A 201 12.75 -15.52 -19.87
C GLY A 201 13.40 -16.83 -20.33
N GLU A 202 14.46 -17.29 -19.65
CA GLU A 202 15.12 -18.56 -19.94
C GLU A 202 14.18 -19.74 -19.68
N GLN A 203 13.46 -19.74 -18.55
CA GLN A 203 12.54 -20.82 -18.21
C GLN A 203 11.31 -20.88 -19.12
N LEU A 204 10.86 -19.73 -19.62
CA LEU A 204 9.76 -19.64 -20.58
C LEU A 204 10.18 -19.91 -22.02
N GLY A 205 11.49 -20.05 -22.29
CA GLY A 205 12.03 -20.21 -23.65
C GLY A 205 11.83 -18.98 -24.56
N SER A 206 11.53 -17.82 -23.99
CA SER A 206 11.27 -16.57 -24.71
C SER A 206 11.78 -15.36 -23.93
N PHE A 207 12.84 -14.72 -24.46
CA PHE A 207 13.40 -13.50 -23.89
C PHE A 207 12.58 -12.23 -24.22
N SER A 208 11.60 -12.32 -25.12
CA SER A 208 10.82 -11.17 -25.61
C SER A 208 9.54 -10.86 -24.82
N ASN A 209 9.35 -11.49 -23.66
CA ASN A 209 8.15 -11.27 -22.86
C ASN A 209 8.22 -9.90 -22.14
N GLY A 210 7.74 -8.85 -22.81
CA GLY A 210 7.78 -7.47 -22.31
C GLY A 210 7.12 -7.29 -20.95
N SER A 211 6.02 -8.00 -20.67
CA SER A 211 5.35 -8.00 -19.36
C SER A 211 6.25 -8.44 -18.21
N VAL A 212 7.03 -9.51 -18.40
CA VAL A 212 7.94 -10.04 -17.39
C VAL A 212 9.00 -9.01 -17.04
N TRP A 213 9.59 -8.36 -18.05
CA TRP A 213 10.55 -7.27 -17.84
C TRP A 213 9.93 -6.09 -17.10
N VAL A 214 8.75 -5.65 -17.52
CA VAL A 214 8.04 -4.53 -16.91
C VAL A 214 7.71 -4.83 -15.45
N LEU A 215 7.17 -6.00 -15.14
CA LEU A 215 6.85 -6.42 -13.78
C LEU A 215 8.10 -6.55 -12.90
N CYS A 216 9.14 -7.21 -13.40
CA CYS A 216 10.38 -7.44 -12.66
C CYS A 216 11.21 -6.16 -12.43
N MET A 217 11.04 -5.12 -13.24
CA MET A 217 11.73 -3.84 -13.06
C MET A 217 10.89 -2.81 -12.30
N MET A 218 9.60 -2.69 -12.65
CA MET A 218 8.72 -1.72 -12.00
C MET A 218 8.43 -2.07 -10.54
N GLY A 219 8.38 -3.36 -10.20
CA GLY A 219 8.25 -3.81 -8.81
C GLY A 219 9.35 -3.22 -7.91
N PRO A 220 10.64 -3.53 -8.15
CA PRO A 220 11.78 -2.95 -7.45
C PRO A 220 11.80 -1.43 -7.39
N PHE A 221 11.57 -0.73 -8.50
CA PHE A 221 11.55 0.75 -8.49
C PHE A 221 10.43 1.31 -7.62
N THR A 222 9.27 0.65 -7.64
CA THR A 222 8.14 1.02 -6.78
C THR A 222 8.47 0.81 -5.31
N ILE A 223 9.15 -0.28 -4.96
CA ILE A 223 9.60 -0.58 -3.60
C ILE A 223 10.62 0.47 -3.11
N ILE A 224 11.58 0.87 -3.95
CA ILE A 224 12.56 1.91 -3.62
C ILE A 224 11.87 3.25 -3.36
N LEU A 225 10.93 3.64 -4.23
CA LEU A 225 10.19 4.89 -4.07
C LEU A 225 9.32 4.87 -2.81
N SER A 226 8.67 3.74 -2.55
CA SER A 226 7.90 3.50 -1.34
C SER A 226 8.73 3.77 -0.08
N GLN A 227 9.93 3.20 0.00
CA GLN A 227 10.83 3.41 1.13
C GLN A 227 11.19 4.89 1.29
N LYS A 228 11.52 5.59 0.20
CA LYS A 228 11.79 7.03 0.26
C LYS A 228 10.63 7.83 0.87
N ILE A 229 9.39 7.47 0.54
CA ILE A 229 8.20 8.12 1.10
C ILE A 229 8.06 7.79 2.59
N LEU A 230 8.18 6.51 2.98
CA LEU A 230 8.10 6.09 4.39
C LEU A 230 9.15 6.79 5.26
N PHE A 231 10.41 6.84 4.81
CA PHE A 231 11.49 7.51 5.55
C PHE A 231 11.26 9.01 5.74
N ALA A 232 10.62 9.68 4.78
CA ALA A 232 10.28 11.09 4.91
C ALA A 232 9.08 11.34 5.84
N SER A 233 8.16 10.38 5.94
CA SER A 233 6.90 10.53 6.68
C SER A 233 6.97 10.07 8.14
N ARG A 234 7.89 9.17 8.48
CA ARG A 234 8.02 8.53 9.80
C ARG A 234 8.63 9.40 10.89
N LYS A 235 8.54 8.95 12.15
CA LYS A 235 9.10 9.64 13.34
C LYS A 235 10.63 9.63 13.31
N MET A 236 11.24 8.45 13.23
CA MET A 236 12.70 8.30 13.28
C MET A 236 13.29 8.05 11.88
N GLY A 237 13.05 8.99 10.98
CA GLY A 237 13.42 8.89 9.56
C GLY A 237 14.43 9.93 9.12
N THR A 238 14.15 10.58 7.99
CA THR A 238 15.05 11.59 7.38
C THR A 238 15.44 12.69 8.36
N LEU A 239 14.52 13.19 9.19
CA LEU A 239 14.81 14.26 10.14
C LEU A 239 15.78 13.83 11.24
N TRP A 240 15.71 12.58 11.68
CA TRP A 240 16.66 12.00 12.64
C TRP A 240 18.07 11.99 12.07
N GLU A 241 18.19 11.64 10.79
CA GLU A 241 19.49 11.56 10.12
C GLU A 241 20.09 12.93 9.84
N ASP A 242 19.27 13.88 9.39
CA ASP A 242 19.72 15.21 8.99
C ASP A 242 20.00 16.11 10.19
N SER A 243 19.21 15.98 11.27
CA SER A 243 19.22 16.93 12.40
C SER A 243 19.31 16.29 13.77
N GLY A 244 19.26 14.96 13.88
CA GLY A 244 19.25 14.26 15.18
C GLY A 244 17.96 14.35 15.95
N LYS A 245 16.86 14.78 15.31
CA LYS A 245 15.58 15.02 15.98
C LYS A 245 14.50 14.12 15.37
N PRO A 246 13.57 13.58 16.18
CA PRO A 246 12.39 12.91 15.65
C PRO A 246 11.54 13.90 14.86
N ASN A 247 10.86 13.39 13.83
CA ASN A 247 9.76 14.11 13.21
C ASN A 247 8.56 14.12 14.17
N PHE A 248 8.26 15.29 14.73
CA PHE A 248 7.08 15.47 15.57
C PHE A 248 5.78 15.55 14.78
N HIS A 249 5.86 15.71 13.46
CA HIS A 249 4.73 15.80 12.54
C HIS A 249 4.71 14.64 11.52
N PRO A 250 4.62 13.37 11.99
CA PRO A 250 4.63 12.23 11.09
C PRO A 250 3.36 12.17 10.23
N ILE A 251 3.52 11.74 8.97
CA ILE A 251 2.41 11.57 8.03
C ILE A 251 2.03 10.09 8.01
N VAL A 252 0.97 9.75 8.75
CA VAL A 252 0.53 8.35 8.88
C VAL A 252 0.00 7.82 7.56
N TYR A 253 -0.96 8.52 6.95
CA TYR A 253 -1.57 8.05 5.71
C TYR A 253 -0.81 8.59 4.49
N ASN A 254 0.15 7.79 4.01
CA ASN A 254 1.04 8.12 2.90
C ASN A 254 1.01 7.01 1.83
N MET A 255 1.62 7.25 0.67
CA MET A 255 1.66 6.23 -0.40
C MET A 255 2.79 5.21 -0.20
N GLY A 256 3.61 5.35 0.84
CA GLY A 256 4.75 4.50 1.11
C GLY A 256 4.35 3.05 1.37
N GLY A 257 3.53 2.77 2.38
CA GLY A 257 3.06 1.41 2.67
C GLY A 257 2.32 0.75 1.49
N PRO A 258 1.34 1.42 0.86
CA PRO A 258 0.63 0.87 -0.28
C PRO A 258 1.53 0.58 -1.49
N LEU A 259 2.45 1.50 -1.84
CA LEU A 259 3.40 1.26 -2.93
C LEU A 259 4.36 0.11 -2.61
N PHE A 260 4.69 -0.13 -1.35
CA PHE A 260 5.51 -1.28 -0.96
C PHE A 260 4.82 -2.59 -1.36
N VAL A 261 3.57 -2.76 -0.95
CA VAL A 261 2.74 -3.93 -1.29
C VAL A 261 2.55 -4.04 -2.79
N TRP A 262 2.22 -2.93 -3.46
CA TRP A 262 2.02 -2.90 -4.92
C TRP A 262 3.27 -3.32 -5.69
N GLY A 263 4.45 -2.81 -5.28
CA GLY A 263 5.72 -3.15 -5.89
C GLY A 263 6.08 -4.63 -5.73
N TRP A 264 5.85 -5.20 -4.55
CA TRP A 264 6.03 -6.63 -4.32
C TRP A 264 5.04 -7.49 -5.09
N PHE A 265 3.78 -7.06 -5.21
CA PHE A 265 2.78 -7.75 -6.04
C PHE A 265 3.23 -7.81 -7.51
N MET A 266 3.68 -6.69 -8.08
CA MET A 266 4.22 -6.66 -9.45
C MET A 266 5.45 -7.55 -9.59
N PHE A 267 6.39 -7.46 -8.65
CA PHE A 267 7.60 -8.27 -8.69
C PHE A 267 7.30 -9.77 -8.57
N PHE A 268 6.39 -10.14 -7.68
CA PHE A 268 5.92 -11.51 -7.49
C PHE A 268 5.29 -12.08 -8.76
N LEU A 269 4.43 -11.32 -9.45
CA LEU A 269 3.87 -11.74 -10.74
C LEU A 269 4.96 -11.90 -11.80
N GLY A 270 5.93 -10.99 -11.88
CA GLY A 270 7.03 -11.10 -12.83
C GLY A 270 7.91 -12.33 -12.61
N VAL A 271 8.11 -12.72 -11.36
CA VAL A 271 8.94 -13.88 -10.97
C VAL A 271 8.17 -15.21 -11.07
N CYS A 272 6.85 -15.21 -10.84
CA CYS A 272 6.08 -16.45 -10.61
C CYS A 272 4.95 -16.72 -11.62
N ALA A 273 4.56 -15.75 -12.46
CA ALA A 273 3.47 -15.93 -13.40
C ALA A 273 3.97 -16.27 -14.81
N ILE A 274 3.20 -17.09 -15.52
CA ILE A 274 3.46 -17.50 -16.90
C ILE A 274 2.53 -16.71 -17.83
N PRO A 275 3.06 -15.85 -18.73
CA PRO A 275 2.27 -15.23 -19.79
C PRO A 275 1.68 -16.30 -20.72
N THR A 276 0.36 -16.29 -20.90
CA THR A 276 -0.36 -17.34 -21.63
C THR A 276 -1.44 -16.73 -22.54
N LEU A 277 -1.66 -17.34 -23.69
CA LEU A 277 -2.80 -17.05 -24.56
C LEU A 277 -3.94 -18.03 -24.24
N VAL A 278 -5.04 -17.51 -23.70
CA VAL A 278 -6.25 -18.26 -23.39
C VAL A 278 -7.25 -18.08 -24.52
N SER A 279 -7.68 -19.18 -25.12
CA SER A 279 -8.74 -19.22 -26.15
C SER A 279 -10.12 -19.08 -25.50
N MET A 280 -11.08 -18.52 -26.23
CA MET A 280 -12.47 -18.40 -25.80
C MET A 280 -13.30 -19.64 -26.10
N ASP A 281 -12.78 -20.53 -26.94
CA ASP A 281 -13.46 -21.76 -27.34
C ASP A 281 -13.34 -22.86 -26.27
N ASP A 282 -12.43 -22.69 -25.31
CA ASP A 282 -12.15 -23.63 -24.21
C ASP A 282 -12.65 -23.09 -22.85
N ASP A 283 -12.76 -23.97 -21.85
CA ASP A 283 -13.00 -23.54 -20.47
C ASP A 283 -11.84 -22.66 -19.99
N ILE A 284 -12.08 -21.35 -19.93
CA ILE A 284 -11.10 -20.32 -19.53
C ILE A 284 -10.58 -20.49 -18.10
N TYR A 285 -11.24 -21.33 -17.29
CA TYR A 285 -10.83 -21.68 -15.94
C TYR A 285 -10.27 -23.09 -15.79
N ALA A 286 -10.16 -23.81 -16.91
CA ALA A 286 -9.61 -25.16 -16.98
C ALA A 286 -8.33 -25.21 -16.16
N GLN A 287 -8.30 -26.17 -15.25
CA GLN A 287 -7.11 -26.46 -14.49
C GLN A 287 -6.39 -27.61 -15.15
N PRO A 288 -5.06 -27.66 -15.05
CA PRO A 288 -4.33 -28.87 -15.40
C PRO A 288 -4.93 -30.08 -14.66
N ASP A 289 -5.33 -31.11 -15.40
CA ASP A 289 -5.85 -32.38 -14.86
C ASP A 289 -4.82 -33.05 -13.95
N SER A 290 -3.54 -32.91 -14.30
CA SER A 290 -2.38 -33.24 -13.48
C SER A 290 -1.39 -32.08 -13.50
N GLY A 291 -0.72 -31.84 -12.37
CA GLY A 291 0.22 -30.73 -12.22
C GLY A 291 -0.28 -29.57 -11.32
N PRO A 292 0.51 -28.50 -11.22
CA PRO A 292 0.22 -27.39 -10.31
C PRO A 292 -1.00 -26.60 -10.77
N LYS A 293 -1.79 -26.16 -9.80
CA LYS A 293 -2.99 -25.35 -10.05
C LYS A 293 -2.61 -23.92 -10.39
N ILE A 294 -3.47 -23.22 -11.14
CA ILE A 294 -3.20 -21.88 -11.63
C ILE A 294 -4.27 -20.89 -11.20
N LEU A 295 -3.85 -19.66 -10.92
CA LEU A 295 -4.71 -18.51 -10.73
C LEU A 295 -4.48 -17.51 -11.88
N PRO A 296 -5.43 -17.36 -12.82
CA PRO A 296 -5.27 -16.45 -13.94
C PRO A 296 -5.52 -14.99 -13.50
N LEU A 297 -4.68 -14.09 -13.99
CA LEU A 297 -4.95 -12.65 -14.07
C LEU A 297 -5.12 -12.30 -15.54
N PHE A 298 -6.35 -12.07 -15.97
CA PHE A 298 -6.65 -11.75 -17.36
C PHE A 298 -6.21 -10.32 -17.69
N LEU A 299 -5.86 -10.07 -18.95
CA LEU A 299 -5.27 -8.81 -19.38
C LEU A 299 -6.22 -8.14 -20.37
N ASN A 300 -7.32 -7.62 -19.81
CA ASN A 300 -8.45 -7.06 -20.55
C ASN A 300 -9.01 -5.81 -19.85
N TRP A 301 -10.00 -5.16 -20.47
CA TRP A 301 -10.61 -3.94 -19.92
C TRP A 301 -11.27 -4.17 -18.57
N ARG A 302 -11.90 -5.34 -18.34
CA ARG A 302 -12.43 -5.72 -17.03
C ARG A 302 -11.36 -5.60 -15.95
N THR A 303 -10.22 -6.25 -16.15
CA THR A 303 -9.11 -6.25 -15.19
C THR A 303 -8.56 -4.86 -14.98
N LEU A 304 -8.39 -4.09 -16.06
CA LEU A 304 -7.93 -2.72 -15.95
C LEU A 304 -8.89 -1.86 -15.11
N PHE A 305 -10.19 -1.90 -15.37
CA PHE A 305 -11.16 -1.11 -14.61
C PHE A 305 -11.29 -1.61 -13.16
N ALA A 306 -11.21 -2.91 -12.91
CA ALA A 306 -11.20 -3.47 -11.56
C ALA A 306 -9.99 -2.95 -10.76
N PHE A 307 -8.78 -3.04 -11.29
CA PHE A 307 -7.58 -2.56 -10.60
C PHE A 307 -7.49 -1.04 -10.55
N ALA A 308 -7.82 -0.34 -11.64
CA ALA A 308 -7.78 1.13 -11.67
C ALA A 308 -8.84 1.73 -10.73
N GLY A 309 -10.06 1.21 -10.70
CA GLY A 309 -11.11 1.66 -9.78
C GLY A 309 -10.84 1.23 -8.34
N GLY A 310 -10.52 -0.04 -8.11
CA GLY A 310 -10.30 -0.60 -6.78
C GLY A 310 -9.06 -0.03 -6.11
N CYS A 311 -7.89 -0.14 -6.74
CA CYS A 311 -6.65 0.35 -6.15
C CYS A 311 -6.55 1.89 -6.13
N ALA A 312 -7.34 2.64 -6.94
CA ALA A 312 -7.45 4.11 -6.81
C ALA A 312 -8.05 4.55 -5.48
N MET A 313 -8.77 3.67 -4.78
CA MET A 313 -9.33 4.00 -3.46
C MET A 313 -8.27 4.39 -2.45
N VAL A 314 -7.07 3.81 -2.57
CA VAL A 314 -5.95 4.10 -1.67
C VAL A 314 -5.50 5.57 -1.77
N PRO A 315 -5.07 6.08 -2.94
CA PRO A 315 -4.73 7.49 -3.05
C PRO A 315 -5.92 8.43 -2.85
N VAL A 316 -7.15 8.02 -3.16
CA VAL A 316 -8.33 8.88 -2.97
C VAL A 316 -8.64 9.10 -1.49
N VAL A 317 -8.73 8.03 -0.69
CA VAL A 317 -8.93 8.13 0.76
C VAL A 317 -7.80 8.94 1.38
N ARG A 318 -6.58 8.83 0.81
CA ARG A 318 -5.42 9.56 1.29
C ARG A 318 -5.53 11.05 1.19
N PHE A 319 -6.09 11.59 0.11
CA PHE A 319 -6.22 13.03 -0.02
C PHE A 319 -7.11 13.60 1.09
N LEU A 320 -8.24 12.96 1.35
CA LEU A 320 -9.17 13.36 2.42
C LEU A 320 -8.52 13.22 3.80
N ASP A 321 -7.87 12.08 4.04
CA ASP A 321 -7.27 11.79 5.33
C ASP A 321 -6.08 12.70 5.61
N TYR A 322 -5.19 12.94 4.64
CA TYR A 322 -4.09 13.89 4.79
C TYR A 322 -4.61 15.30 5.09
N SER A 323 -5.57 15.80 4.31
CA SER A 323 -6.10 17.15 4.52
C SER A 323 -6.75 17.29 5.90
N HIS A 324 -7.41 16.26 6.40
CA HIS A 324 -7.95 16.25 7.76
C HIS A 324 -6.87 16.18 8.86
N ASP A 325 -5.77 15.45 8.64
CA ASP A 325 -4.63 15.42 9.57
C ASP A 325 -3.90 16.77 9.65
N GLU A 326 -3.97 17.59 8.61
CA GLU A 326 -3.28 18.88 8.50
C GLU A 326 -4.20 20.10 8.78
N ASP A 327 -5.24 19.93 9.60
CA ASP A 327 -6.19 21.01 9.95
C ASP A 327 -6.97 21.60 8.75
N GLY A 328 -7.15 20.85 7.66
CA GLY A 328 -8.15 21.18 6.65
C GLY A 328 -9.49 21.43 7.35
N PRO A 329 -10.24 22.50 7.00
CA PRO A 329 -11.18 23.17 7.90
C PRO A 329 -12.11 22.21 8.65
N TRP A 330 -11.72 21.88 9.87
CA TRP A 330 -12.48 21.08 10.81
C TRP A 330 -13.61 21.96 11.35
N CYS A 331 -14.84 21.58 11.05
CA CYS A 331 -16.00 22.34 11.46
C CYS A 331 -16.60 21.69 12.69
N GLY A 332 -15.91 21.81 13.83
CA GLY A 332 -16.41 21.49 15.17
C GLY A 332 -17.62 22.31 15.63
N ALA A 333 -18.42 22.83 14.69
CA ALA A 333 -19.54 23.73 14.92
C ALA A 333 -20.88 23.01 15.18
N ASN A 334 -20.91 21.67 15.21
CA ASN A 334 -22.18 20.93 15.28
C ASN A 334 -22.20 19.86 16.38
N SER A 335 -21.98 20.27 17.63
CA SER A 335 -22.49 19.54 18.81
C SER A 335 -24.03 19.49 18.85
N GLU A 336 -24.72 20.27 18.02
CA GLU A 336 -26.19 20.37 17.94
C GLU A 336 -26.88 19.39 16.96
N GLY A 337 -26.15 18.45 16.36
CA GLY A 337 -26.75 17.36 15.57
C GLY A 337 -27.26 17.73 14.17
N LYS A 338 -26.94 18.92 13.65
CA LYS A 338 -27.33 19.37 12.30
C LYS A 338 -26.27 19.06 11.23
N VAL A 339 -25.82 17.80 11.15
CA VAL A 339 -24.74 17.39 10.22
C VAL A 339 -25.01 17.79 8.77
N PHE A 340 -26.28 17.75 8.34
CA PHE A 340 -26.70 18.05 6.96
C PHE A 340 -27.22 19.49 6.74
N SER A 341 -27.14 20.39 7.72
CA SER A 341 -27.55 21.79 7.50
C SER A 341 -26.56 22.56 6.62
N LYS A 342 -25.35 22.04 6.45
CA LYS A 342 -24.36 22.51 5.49
C LYS A 342 -23.78 21.28 4.78
N TRP A 343 -23.77 21.30 3.45
CA TRP A 343 -23.21 20.20 2.65
C TRP A 343 -21.69 20.32 2.61
N TRP A 344 -21.01 19.41 3.31
CA TRP A 344 -19.55 19.33 3.36
C TRP A 344 -19.07 18.32 2.31
N LEU A 345 -18.81 18.80 1.10
CA LEU A 345 -18.32 17.98 -0.03
C LEU A 345 -16.78 17.93 -0.08
N GLY A 346 -16.14 17.77 1.07
CA GLY A 346 -14.68 17.73 1.16
C GLY A 346 -14.08 18.84 2.01
N THR A 347 -12.77 19.03 1.88
CA THR A 347 -12.02 20.14 2.48
C THR A 347 -11.92 21.32 1.51
N ASP A 348 -11.26 22.42 1.92
CA ASP A 348 -11.20 23.66 1.15
C ASP A 348 -10.25 23.62 -0.07
N GLY A 349 -9.63 22.48 -0.33
CA GLY A 349 -8.73 22.29 -1.46
C GLY A 349 -7.30 22.77 -1.20
N THR A 350 -6.93 23.06 0.05
CA THR A 350 -5.64 23.66 0.40
C THR A 350 -4.44 22.84 -0.08
N TYR A 351 -4.49 21.52 0.03
CA TYR A 351 -3.33 20.65 -0.16
C TYR A 351 -3.25 20.03 -1.56
N PHE A 352 -4.39 19.65 -2.15
CA PHE A 352 -4.48 18.92 -3.41
C PHE A 352 -5.52 19.51 -4.39
N GLY A 353 -6.21 20.58 -4.00
CA GLY A 353 -7.28 21.19 -4.77
C GLY A 353 -8.66 20.58 -4.48
N LEU A 354 -9.70 21.38 -4.73
CA LEU A 354 -11.10 21.06 -4.37
C LEU A 354 -11.60 19.71 -4.91
N PHE A 355 -11.15 19.30 -6.10
CA PHE A 355 -11.62 18.04 -6.68
C PHE A 355 -11.05 16.83 -5.94
N LEU A 356 -9.74 16.78 -5.72
CA LEU A 356 -9.08 15.63 -5.07
C LEU A 356 -9.45 15.51 -3.59
N GLU A 357 -9.79 16.63 -2.98
CA GLU A 357 -10.24 16.72 -1.59
C GLU A 357 -11.75 16.60 -1.42
N SER A 358 -12.47 16.19 -2.46
CA SER A 358 -13.93 15.97 -2.43
C SER A 358 -14.30 14.48 -2.40
N PRO A 359 -15.57 14.14 -2.15
CA PRO A 359 -16.09 12.79 -2.35
C PRO A 359 -16.04 12.28 -3.80
N TRP A 360 -15.89 13.15 -4.80
CA TRP A 360 -16.08 12.77 -6.20
C TRP A 360 -15.06 11.76 -6.73
N PRO A 361 -13.74 11.90 -6.49
CA PRO A 361 -12.78 10.85 -6.83
C PRO A 361 -13.15 9.48 -6.22
N PHE A 362 -13.72 9.47 -5.02
CA PHE A 362 -14.15 8.24 -4.34
C PHE A 362 -15.35 7.62 -5.03
N VAL A 363 -16.34 8.46 -5.37
CA VAL A 363 -17.51 8.03 -6.16
C VAL A 363 -17.09 7.51 -7.53
N ILE A 364 -16.20 8.21 -8.22
CA ILE A 364 -15.69 7.80 -9.53
C ILE A 364 -14.96 6.46 -9.43
N ALA A 365 -14.06 6.28 -8.47
CA ALA A 365 -13.32 5.04 -8.28
C ALA A 365 -14.26 3.85 -8.04
N TRP A 366 -15.31 4.04 -7.23
CA TRP A 366 -16.30 2.99 -6.94
C TRP A 366 -17.14 2.65 -8.17
N CYS A 367 -17.59 3.66 -8.90
CA CYS A 367 -18.34 3.48 -10.14
C CYS A 367 -17.48 2.78 -11.20
N VAL A 368 -16.19 3.13 -11.32
CA VAL A 368 -15.26 2.46 -12.23
C VAL A 368 -15.04 1.00 -11.82
N PHE A 369 -14.85 0.73 -10.53
CA PHE A 369 -14.75 -0.63 -10.01
C PHE A 369 -16.02 -1.45 -10.30
N GLY A 370 -17.20 -0.89 -10.01
CA GLY A 370 -18.49 -1.52 -10.30
C GLY A 370 -18.73 -1.72 -11.79
N PHE A 371 -18.32 -0.77 -12.63
CA PHE A 371 -18.45 -0.85 -14.09
C PHE A 371 -17.55 -1.93 -14.70
N SER A 372 -16.50 -2.37 -14.01
CA SER A 372 -15.67 -3.48 -14.48
C SER A 372 -16.48 -4.76 -14.72
N SER A 373 -17.56 -5.01 -13.96
CA SER A 373 -18.39 -6.21 -14.11
C SER A 373 -19.16 -6.27 -15.42
N PHE A 374 -19.32 -5.15 -16.13
CA PHE A 374 -20.08 -5.09 -17.39
C PHE A 374 -19.27 -5.62 -18.57
N TRP A 375 -17.94 -5.63 -18.44
CA TRP A 375 -17.03 -6.04 -19.49
C TRP A 375 -16.90 -7.54 -19.48
N THR A 376 -17.14 -8.23 -20.58
CA THR A 376 -16.84 -9.66 -20.74
C THR A 376 -15.34 -9.90 -20.92
N PHE A 377 -14.93 -11.18 -20.88
CA PHE A 377 -13.54 -11.57 -21.15
C PHE A 377 -13.00 -11.02 -22.48
N ASP A 378 -13.86 -10.97 -23.49
CA ASP A 378 -13.56 -10.54 -24.86
C ASP A 378 -13.77 -9.05 -25.11
N ASN A 379 -13.83 -8.26 -24.03
CA ASN A 379 -13.96 -6.80 -24.08
C ASN A 379 -15.27 -6.30 -24.72
N ARG A 380 -16.33 -7.12 -24.75
CA ARG A 380 -17.68 -6.65 -25.04
C ARG A 380 -18.37 -6.17 -23.76
N ILE A 381 -19.43 -5.38 -23.92
CA ILE A 381 -20.29 -4.96 -22.82
C ILE A 381 -21.56 -5.81 -22.87
N ASP A 382 -21.76 -6.67 -21.88
CA ASP A 382 -22.93 -7.55 -21.78
C ASP A 382 -23.33 -7.75 -20.32
N PRO A 383 -23.97 -6.75 -19.69
CA PRO A 383 -24.28 -6.79 -18.27
C PRO A 383 -25.45 -7.73 -17.99
N ASP A 384 -25.22 -8.73 -17.15
CA ASP A 384 -26.28 -9.54 -16.57
C ASP A 384 -26.83 -8.91 -15.28
N THR A 385 -27.80 -9.58 -14.65
CA THR A 385 -28.39 -9.12 -13.38
C THR A 385 -27.34 -8.95 -12.28
N TRP A 386 -26.34 -9.83 -12.21
CA TRP A 386 -25.31 -9.79 -11.17
C TRP A 386 -24.34 -8.62 -11.37
N ALA A 387 -23.94 -8.35 -12.61
CA ALA A 387 -23.13 -7.20 -12.98
C ALA A 387 -23.83 -5.89 -12.57
N ILE A 388 -25.14 -5.78 -12.82
CA ILE A 388 -25.95 -4.62 -12.40
C ILE A 388 -26.00 -4.51 -10.87
N LEU A 389 -26.23 -5.61 -10.15
CA LEU A 389 -26.24 -5.61 -8.68
C LEU A 389 -24.89 -5.20 -8.09
N MET A 390 -23.78 -5.60 -8.71
CA MET A 390 -22.44 -5.17 -8.31
C MET A 390 -22.26 -3.66 -8.50
N LEU A 391 -22.66 -3.09 -9.64
CA LEU A 391 -22.58 -1.65 -9.88
C LEU A 391 -23.44 -0.86 -8.88
N VAL A 392 -24.68 -1.30 -8.63
CA VAL A 392 -25.57 -0.68 -7.64
C VAL A 392 -24.95 -0.73 -6.24
N ASN A 393 -24.38 -1.88 -5.83
CA ASN A 393 -23.70 -2.00 -4.55
C ASN A 393 -22.52 -1.01 -4.46
N CYS A 394 -21.67 -0.94 -5.51
CA CYS A 394 -20.55 0.01 -5.55
C CYS A 394 -21.02 1.47 -5.46
N PHE A 395 -22.11 1.83 -6.14
CA PHE A 395 -22.71 3.16 -6.05
C PHE A 395 -23.25 3.46 -4.64
N LEU A 396 -23.89 2.49 -3.99
CA LEU A 396 -24.35 2.64 -2.61
C LEU A 396 -23.17 2.81 -1.65
N GLN A 397 -22.06 2.08 -1.84
CA GLN A 397 -20.83 2.29 -1.06
C GLN A 397 -20.21 3.66 -1.30
N ALA A 398 -20.22 4.14 -2.54
CA ALA A 398 -19.76 5.47 -2.88
C ALA A 398 -20.54 6.56 -2.14
N VAL A 399 -21.86 6.45 -2.07
CA VAL A 399 -22.71 7.40 -1.34
C VAL A 399 -22.50 7.27 0.16
N ASP A 400 -22.52 6.05 0.69
CA ASP A 400 -22.42 5.81 2.13
C ASP A 400 -21.07 6.27 2.67
N ALA A 401 -19.96 5.73 2.16
CA ALA A 401 -18.64 6.10 2.64
C ALA A 401 -18.18 7.48 2.13
N GLY A 402 -18.42 7.81 0.85
CA GLY A 402 -17.94 9.06 0.27
C GLY A 402 -18.71 10.29 0.74
N ILE A 403 -20.01 10.18 0.99
CA ILE A 403 -20.86 11.32 1.37
C ILE A 403 -21.30 11.21 2.83
N LEU A 404 -21.99 10.12 3.23
CA LEU A 404 -22.64 10.06 4.55
C LEU A 404 -21.62 9.96 5.69
N ILE A 405 -20.67 9.04 5.60
CA ILE A 405 -19.60 8.87 6.61
C ILE A 405 -18.72 10.11 6.66
N GLN A 406 -18.26 10.61 5.51
CA GLN A 406 -17.39 11.78 5.44
C GLN A 406 -18.05 13.04 6.01
N GLN A 407 -19.33 13.31 5.70
CA GLN A 407 -20.03 14.45 6.32
C GLN A 407 -20.11 14.34 7.84
N ASN A 408 -20.37 13.15 8.37
CA ASN A 408 -20.39 12.95 9.82
C ASN A 408 -18.99 13.08 10.43
N LEU A 409 -17.94 12.68 9.73
CA LEU A 409 -16.55 12.86 10.15
C LEU A 409 -16.20 14.36 10.23
N TYR A 410 -16.49 15.13 9.18
CA TYR A 410 -16.24 16.58 9.16
C TYR A 410 -17.07 17.36 10.19
N ALA A 411 -18.26 16.86 10.52
CA ALA A 411 -19.09 17.44 11.56
C ALA A 411 -18.71 16.98 12.99
N GLY A 412 -17.74 16.08 13.15
CA GLY A 412 -17.39 15.51 14.46
C GLY A 412 -18.46 14.59 15.07
N ASN A 413 -19.41 14.10 14.26
CA ASN A 413 -20.53 13.29 14.74
C ASN A 413 -20.19 11.78 14.76
N MET A 414 -19.58 11.31 15.85
CA MET A 414 -19.19 9.91 16.00
C MET A 414 -20.38 8.93 15.95
N LYS A 415 -21.55 9.34 16.49
CA LYS A 415 -22.76 8.50 16.47
C LYS A 415 -23.25 8.28 15.04
N GLY A 416 -23.30 9.35 14.23
CA GLY A 416 -23.67 9.26 12.83
C GLY A 416 -22.66 8.47 12.01
N LYS A 417 -21.36 8.72 12.20
CA LYS A 417 -20.29 7.91 11.58
C LYS A 417 -20.49 6.43 11.85
N THR A 418 -20.72 6.05 13.11
CA THR A 418 -20.91 4.64 13.51
C THR A 418 -22.17 4.04 12.90
N MET A 419 -23.27 4.81 12.85
CA MET A 419 -24.54 4.38 12.23
C MET A 419 -24.36 4.04 10.74
N PHE A 420 -23.61 4.84 9.98
CA PHE A 420 -23.35 4.62 8.55
C PHE A 420 -22.21 3.63 8.28
N SER A 421 -21.29 3.44 9.23
CA SER A 421 -20.21 2.44 9.08
C SER A 421 -20.73 1.00 9.07
N VAL A 422 -21.86 0.70 9.72
CA VAL A 422 -22.44 -0.66 9.75
C VAL A 422 -22.98 -1.07 8.37
N PRO A 423 -23.88 -0.29 7.72
CA PRO A 423 -24.26 -0.53 6.33
C PRO A 423 -23.07 -0.65 5.38
N PHE A 424 -22.06 0.21 5.51
CA PHE A 424 -20.85 0.14 4.69
C PHE A 424 -20.14 -1.21 4.77
N VAL A 425 -19.95 -1.76 5.97
CA VAL A 425 -19.35 -3.10 6.14
C VAL A 425 -20.22 -4.19 5.53
N ILE A 426 -21.55 -4.10 5.70
CA ILE A 426 -22.50 -5.06 5.11
C ILE A 426 -22.43 -4.99 3.57
N LEU A 427 -22.38 -3.80 2.99
CA LEU A 427 -22.26 -3.60 1.54
C LEU A 427 -20.96 -4.21 1.00
N PHE A 428 -19.85 -4.08 1.73
CA PHE A 428 -18.58 -4.74 1.37
C PHE A 428 -18.68 -6.26 1.33
N LEU A 429 -19.31 -6.87 2.35
CA LEU A 429 -19.53 -8.32 2.39
C LEU A 429 -20.46 -8.77 1.25
N LEU A 430 -21.54 -8.03 1.01
CA LEU A 430 -22.45 -8.27 -0.11
C LEU A 430 -21.73 -8.15 -1.46
N LEU A 431 -20.83 -7.19 -1.62
CA LEU A 431 -20.05 -7.03 -2.85
C LEU A 431 -19.14 -8.24 -3.08
N ALA A 432 -18.43 -8.69 -2.05
CA ALA A 432 -17.59 -9.87 -2.14
C ALA A 432 -18.39 -11.14 -2.48
N ILE A 433 -19.56 -11.31 -1.87
CA ILE A 433 -20.48 -12.41 -2.17
C ILE A 433 -21.00 -12.30 -3.61
N ASN A 434 -21.40 -11.13 -4.07
CA ASN A 434 -21.87 -10.92 -5.45
C ASN A 434 -20.76 -11.26 -6.46
N ILE A 435 -19.52 -10.84 -6.22
CA ILE A 435 -18.36 -11.23 -7.03
C ILE A 435 -18.22 -12.76 -7.07
N GLY A 436 -18.33 -13.41 -5.92
CA GLY A 436 -18.22 -14.87 -5.81
C GLY A 436 -19.40 -15.64 -6.43
N GLN A 437 -20.61 -15.11 -6.38
CA GLN A 437 -21.78 -15.71 -7.01
C GLN A 437 -21.73 -15.56 -8.52
N HIS A 438 -21.19 -14.45 -9.02
CA HIS A 438 -21.06 -14.20 -10.44
C HIS A 438 -19.95 -15.05 -11.08
N TRP A 439 -18.77 -15.11 -10.44
CA TRP A 439 -17.55 -15.69 -11.02
C TRP A 439 -17.02 -16.94 -10.28
N GLY A 440 -17.84 -17.49 -9.38
CA GLY A 440 -17.57 -18.75 -8.69
C GLY A 440 -16.62 -18.64 -7.49
N TRP A 441 -16.27 -19.82 -6.95
CA TRP A 441 -15.62 -19.93 -5.65
C TRP A 441 -14.21 -19.32 -5.59
N ARG A 442 -13.47 -19.27 -6.71
CA ARG A 442 -12.13 -18.66 -6.75
C ARG A 442 -12.23 -17.15 -6.58
N ALA A 443 -13.20 -16.52 -7.24
CA ALA A 443 -13.47 -15.10 -7.10
C ALA A 443 -13.89 -14.80 -5.65
N LEU A 444 -14.71 -15.65 -5.04
CA LEU A 444 -15.09 -15.55 -3.62
C LEU A 444 -13.88 -15.67 -2.67
N ALA A 445 -12.98 -16.62 -2.94
CA ALA A 445 -11.79 -16.87 -2.13
C ALA A 445 -10.80 -15.70 -2.13
N LEU A 446 -10.86 -14.82 -3.14
CA LEU A 446 -10.11 -13.57 -3.17
C LEU A 446 -10.92 -12.39 -2.64
N SER A 447 -12.18 -12.26 -3.06
CA SER A 447 -13.02 -11.10 -2.76
C SER A 447 -13.39 -11.01 -1.30
N LEU A 448 -13.68 -12.12 -0.63
CA LEU A 448 -14.11 -12.11 0.77
C LEU A 448 -12.96 -11.78 1.73
N PRO A 449 -11.79 -12.45 1.68
CA PRO A 449 -10.63 -12.00 2.43
C PRO A 449 -10.21 -10.58 2.05
N GLY A 450 -10.33 -10.22 0.76
CA GLY A 450 -10.07 -8.87 0.27
C GLY A 450 -10.92 -7.81 0.98
N ALA A 451 -12.23 -7.99 1.02
CA ALA A 451 -13.17 -7.10 1.71
C ALA A 451 -12.87 -7.00 3.22
N VAL A 452 -12.56 -8.13 3.87
CA VAL A 452 -12.17 -8.13 5.29
C VAL A 452 -10.90 -7.30 5.51
N LEU A 453 -9.87 -7.48 4.69
CA LEU A 453 -8.62 -6.74 4.80
C LEU A 453 -8.81 -5.24 4.51
N ILE A 454 -9.69 -4.86 3.59
CA ILE A 454 -10.02 -3.45 3.33
C ILE A 454 -10.65 -2.81 4.58
N VAL A 455 -11.65 -3.45 5.18
CA VAL A 455 -12.34 -2.94 6.39
C VAL A 455 -11.37 -2.88 7.58
N LEU A 456 -10.58 -3.93 7.79
CA LEU A 456 -9.57 -3.96 8.85
C LEU A 456 -8.52 -2.87 8.62
N GLY A 457 -8.04 -2.72 7.39
CA GLY A 457 -7.05 -1.72 7.00
C GLY A 457 -7.50 -0.31 7.35
N GLN A 458 -8.70 0.08 6.90
CA GLN A 458 -9.26 1.40 7.16
C GLN A 458 -9.47 1.65 8.66
N LYS A 459 -10.01 0.65 9.38
CA LYS A 459 -10.21 0.75 10.83
C LYS A 459 -8.89 0.97 11.58
N THR A 460 -7.85 0.21 11.24
CA THR A 460 -6.55 0.32 11.88
C THR A 460 -5.89 1.66 11.60
N VAL A 461 -5.98 2.19 10.38
CA VAL A 461 -5.47 3.53 10.05
C VAL A 461 -6.18 4.62 10.85
N PHE A 462 -7.51 4.59 10.95
CA PHE A 462 -8.25 5.63 11.69
C PHE A 462 -7.85 5.71 13.16
N GLY A 463 -7.40 4.61 13.76
CA GLY A 463 -6.87 4.59 15.12
C GLY A 463 -5.41 5.08 15.22
N ALA A 464 -4.62 4.89 14.17
CA ALA A 464 -3.18 5.18 14.14
C ALA A 464 -2.82 6.60 13.69
N ARG A 465 -3.76 7.34 13.08
CA ARG A 465 -3.49 8.65 12.49
C ARG A 465 -3.57 9.80 13.49
N LYS A 466 -3.04 10.96 13.11
CA LYS A 466 -3.02 12.16 13.94
C LYS A 466 -4.42 12.67 14.28
N ARG A 467 -5.34 12.70 13.30
CA ARG A 467 -6.73 13.14 13.49
C ARG A 467 -7.71 12.10 12.94
N GLY A 468 -8.18 11.23 13.82
CA GLY A 468 -9.09 10.13 13.49
C GLY A 468 -10.22 9.97 14.50
N ASP A 469 -10.46 8.74 14.95
CA ASP A 469 -11.53 8.45 15.92
C ASP A 469 -11.36 9.21 17.24
N TYR A 470 -10.12 9.33 17.71
CA TYR A 470 -9.81 10.06 18.93
C TYR A 470 -10.23 11.53 18.85
N THR A 471 -10.01 12.18 17.71
CA THR A 471 -10.33 13.60 17.51
C THR A 471 -11.82 13.87 17.62
N MET A 472 -12.65 12.97 17.07
CA MET A 472 -14.11 13.08 17.22
C MET A 472 -14.58 12.79 18.64
N GLN A 473 -13.84 11.99 19.41
CA GLN A 473 -14.19 11.61 20.78
C GLN A 473 -13.68 12.60 21.85
N ASN A 474 -12.74 13.47 21.49
CA ASN A 474 -12.03 14.36 22.42
C ASN A 474 -12.10 15.82 21.96
N ASP A 475 -13.27 16.26 21.51
CA ASP A 475 -13.58 17.66 21.19
C ASP A 475 -12.60 18.32 20.21
N GLY A 476 -12.17 17.58 19.18
CA GLY A 476 -11.28 18.08 18.13
C GLY A 476 -9.79 18.01 18.45
N LYS A 477 -9.40 17.46 19.60
CA LYS A 477 -7.98 17.29 19.94
C LYS A 477 -7.31 16.27 19.02
N ALA A 478 -6.08 16.57 18.59
CA ALA A 478 -5.24 15.59 17.90
C ALA A 478 -4.88 14.42 18.84
N ASN A 479 -4.57 13.28 18.25
CA ASN A 479 -4.00 12.16 18.99
C ASN A 479 -2.67 12.56 19.66
N PRO A 480 -2.41 12.09 20.89
CA PRO A 480 -1.08 12.13 21.49
C PRO A 480 -0.01 11.54 20.55
N TYR A 481 1.20 12.08 20.59
CA TYR A 481 2.29 11.68 19.70
C TYR A 481 2.62 10.17 19.77
N ASP A 482 2.54 9.59 20.97
CA ASP A 482 2.75 8.15 21.21
C ASP A 482 1.62 7.24 20.66
N LYS A 483 0.57 7.82 20.07
CA LYS A 483 -0.53 7.10 19.41
C LYS A 483 -0.59 7.34 17.90
N VAL A 484 0.38 8.07 17.34
CA VAL A 484 0.47 8.33 15.90
C VAL A 484 1.48 7.38 15.27
N PHE A 485 1.02 6.41 14.46
CA PHE A 485 1.86 5.31 13.95
C PHE A 485 1.95 5.32 12.42
N VAL A 486 3.14 5.60 11.87
CA VAL A 486 3.37 5.55 10.41
C VAL A 486 3.48 4.13 9.89
N TYR A 487 4.21 3.26 10.59
CA TYR A 487 4.27 1.82 10.29
C TYR A 487 3.05 1.08 10.87
N THR A 488 1.85 1.55 10.52
CA THR A 488 0.61 0.86 10.82
C THR A 488 0.36 -0.27 9.82
N TRP A 489 -0.13 -1.43 10.28
CA TRP A 489 -0.57 -2.51 9.40
C TRP A 489 -1.79 -2.12 8.54
N GLY A 490 -2.46 -1.02 8.88
CA GLY A 490 -3.65 -0.56 8.20
C GLY A 490 -3.44 -0.34 6.70
N GLU A 491 -2.39 0.37 6.30
CA GLU A 491 -2.09 0.63 4.88
C GLU A 491 -1.76 -0.64 4.10
N VAL A 492 -1.04 -1.57 4.74
CA VAL A 492 -0.66 -2.86 4.15
C VAL A 492 -1.91 -3.70 3.89
N PHE A 493 -2.78 -3.86 4.89
CA PHE A 493 -4.04 -4.59 4.73
C PHE A 493 -4.96 -3.93 3.70
N PHE A 494 -5.01 -2.59 3.69
CA PHE A 494 -5.85 -1.87 2.73
C PHE A 494 -5.43 -2.16 1.29
N MET A 495 -4.13 -2.08 0.98
CA MET A 495 -3.65 -2.36 -0.38
C MET A 495 -3.78 -3.84 -0.76
N ILE A 496 -3.42 -4.78 0.13
CA ILE A 496 -3.58 -6.23 -0.12
C ILE A 496 -5.07 -6.55 -0.38
N GLY A 497 -5.95 -5.95 0.41
CA GLY A 497 -7.38 -6.13 0.28
C GLY A 497 -7.91 -5.66 -1.07
N TRP A 498 -7.49 -4.46 -1.51
CA TRP A 498 -7.85 -3.92 -2.82
C TRP A 498 -7.29 -4.74 -3.99
N ILE A 499 -6.04 -5.22 -3.91
CA ILE A 499 -5.48 -6.14 -4.91
C ILE A 499 -6.32 -7.42 -4.99
N SER A 500 -6.64 -8.01 -3.83
CA SER A 500 -7.37 -9.28 -3.77
C SER A 500 -8.79 -9.16 -4.32
N ILE A 501 -9.56 -8.14 -3.90
CA ILE A 501 -10.92 -7.96 -4.41
C ILE A 501 -10.94 -7.56 -5.88
N SER A 502 -9.95 -6.79 -6.35
CA SER A 502 -9.82 -6.42 -7.77
C SER A 502 -9.50 -7.63 -8.63
N TRP A 503 -8.65 -8.53 -8.15
CA TRP A 503 -8.37 -9.78 -8.84
C TRP A 503 -9.59 -10.71 -8.83
N GLY A 504 -10.35 -10.77 -7.73
CA GLY A 504 -11.64 -11.48 -7.70
C GLY A 504 -12.65 -10.91 -8.72
N ALA A 505 -12.76 -9.58 -8.80
CA ALA A 505 -13.65 -8.91 -9.75
C ALA A 505 -13.16 -8.98 -11.21
N SER A 506 -11.88 -9.27 -11.43
CA SER A 506 -11.33 -9.45 -12.78
C SER A 506 -11.57 -10.85 -13.37
N MET A 507 -12.08 -11.79 -12.57
CA MET A 507 -12.39 -13.14 -13.05
C MET A 507 -13.58 -13.10 -14.03
N PRO A 508 -13.46 -13.66 -15.25
CA PRO A 508 -14.41 -13.68 -16.36
C PRO A 508 -15.69 -14.48 -16.19
#